data_AF-A0A7Y3ADX5-F1
#
_entry.id   AF-A0A7Y3ADX5-F1
#
_cell.length_a   1.000
_cell.length_b   1.000
_cell.length_c   1.000
_cell.angle_alpha   90.00
_cell.angle_beta   90.00
_cell.angle_gamma   90.00
#
_symmetry.space_group_name_H-M   'P 1'
#
loop_
_entity.id
_entity.type
_entity.pdbx_description
1 polymer ?
#
loop_
_entity_poly.entity_id
_entity_poly.type
_entity_poly.pdbx_seq_one_letter_code
_entity_poly.pdbx_strand_id
1 'polypeptide(L)'
;MKILSVSDRIIDDLINPNVPLPGGPVDLILGCGDLPPEYLRELRSLYNVPLLYILGNHDIRHQSVPAGCTDITGKITTIDGKSFLGFSGSRWYNGGQNQYREREMRAQIRQLWFQ
;
A
#
# COMPACT_ATOMS: atom_id res chain seq x y z
N MET A 1 -4.65 -17.96 -2.10
CA MET A 1 -4.36 -16.52 -2.03
C MET A 1 -3.30 -16.19 -3.05
N LYS A 2 -3.71 -15.59 -4.17
CA LYS A 2 -2.85 -14.98 -5.16
C LYS A 2 -2.86 -13.47 -4.94
N ILE A 3 -1.68 -12.85 -4.91
CA ILE A 3 -1.51 -11.46 -4.52
C ILE A 3 -0.92 -10.68 -5.70
N LEU A 4 -1.51 -9.53 -6.03
CA LEU A 4 -0.92 -8.55 -6.93
C LEU A 4 -0.20 -7.47 -6.09
N SER A 5 1.12 -7.38 -6.19
CA SER A 5 1.89 -6.30 -5.58
C SER A 5 2.29 -5.26 -6.63
N VAL A 6 2.09 -3.98 -6.32
CA VAL A 6 2.47 -2.84 -7.16
C VAL A 6 3.26 -1.81 -6.34
N SER A 7 4.22 -1.13 -6.97
CA SER A 7 5.02 -0.07 -6.35
C SER A 7 5.61 0.86 -7.41
N ASP A 8 6.00 2.07 -7.01
CA ASP A 8 6.83 3.05 -7.73
C ASP A 8 6.28 3.63 -9.05
N ARG A 9 5.54 2.84 -9.82
CA ARG A 9 5.14 3.16 -11.19
C ARG A 9 3.73 2.68 -11.48
N ILE A 10 3.03 3.51 -12.24
CA ILE A 10 1.78 3.17 -12.88
C ILE A 10 2.08 2.23 -14.04
N ILE A 11 1.30 1.14 -14.13
CA ILE A 11 1.27 0.28 -15.30
C ILE A 11 -0.15 0.39 -15.86
N ASP A 12 -0.31 1.06 -16.99
CA ASP A 12 -1.62 1.39 -17.56
C ASP A 12 -2.47 0.13 -17.85
N ASP A 13 -1.81 -0.96 -18.24
CA ASP A 13 -2.47 -2.25 -18.49
C ASP A 13 -3.18 -2.80 -17.24
N LEU A 14 -2.71 -2.47 -16.02
CA LEU A 14 -3.33 -2.94 -14.77
C LEU A 14 -4.62 -2.19 -14.42
N ILE A 15 -4.89 -1.06 -15.06
CA ILE A 15 -6.15 -0.30 -14.89
C ILE A 15 -7.00 -0.32 -16.17
N ASN A 16 -6.57 -1.06 -17.19
CA ASN A 16 -7.32 -1.23 -18.42
C ASN A 16 -8.26 -2.45 -18.32
N PRO A 17 -9.59 -2.27 -18.30
CA PRO A 17 -10.54 -3.37 -18.17
C PRO A 17 -10.51 -4.36 -19.34
N ASN A 18 -9.93 -3.99 -20.48
CA ASN A 18 -9.81 -4.84 -21.65
C ASN A 18 -8.52 -5.69 -21.66
N VAL A 19 -7.60 -5.44 -20.72
CA VAL A 19 -6.35 -6.19 -20.61
C VAL A 19 -6.44 -7.14 -19.42
N PRO A 20 -6.49 -8.46 -19.64
CA PRO A 20 -6.56 -9.41 -18.55
C PRO A 20 -5.24 -9.40 -17.75
N LEU A 21 -5.35 -9.54 -16.42
CA LEU A 21 -4.17 -9.63 -15.56
C LEU A 21 -3.34 -10.87 -15.92
N PRO A 22 -2.02 -10.74 -16.16
CA PRO A 22 -1.14 -11.88 -16.33
C PRO A 22 -1.23 -12.81 -15.12
N GLY A 23 -1.52 -14.09 -15.36
CA GLY A 23 -1.72 -15.07 -14.29
C GLY A 23 -3.15 -15.16 -13.73
N GLY A 24 -4.10 -14.39 -14.29
CA GLY A 24 -5.54 -14.49 -13.99
C GLY A 24 -5.96 -13.81 -12.68
N PRO A 25 -7.16 -14.11 -12.15
CA PRO A 25 -7.71 -13.45 -10.97
C PRO A 25 -6.81 -13.53 -9.74
N VAL A 26 -6.83 -12.47 -8.93
CA VAL A 26 -6.12 -12.32 -7.66
C VAL A 26 -7.11 -12.15 -6.52
N ASP A 27 -6.66 -12.43 -5.30
CA ASP A 27 -7.47 -12.38 -4.07
C ASP A 27 -7.18 -11.14 -3.22
N LEU A 28 -6.06 -10.45 -3.47
CA LEU A 28 -5.57 -9.32 -2.67
C LEU A 28 -4.62 -8.45 -3.52
N ILE A 29 -4.67 -7.13 -3.31
CA ILE A 29 -3.71 -6.18 -3.87
C ILE A 29 -2.89 -5.56 -2.74
N LEU A 30 -1.57 -5.44 -2.95
CA LEU A 30 -0.63 -4.73 -2.09
C LEU A 30 -0.05 -3.52 -2.83
N GLY A 31 -0.32 -2.32 -2.33
CA GLY A 31 0.34 -1.08 -2.76
C GLY A 31 1.56 -0.80 -1.88
N CYS A 32 2.76 -0.99 -2.41
CA CYS A 32 4.01 -0.90 -1.63
C CYS A 32 4.66 0.49 -1.69
N GLY A 33 3.86 1.54 -1.89
CA GLY A 33 4.32 2.93 -1.89
C GLY A 33 4.74 3.49 -3.24
N ASP A 34 4.89 4.81 -3.26
CA ASP A 34 5.19 5.67 -4.42
C ASP A 34 4.17 5.48 -5.55
N LEU A 35 2.90 5.38 -5.15
CA LEU A 35 1.77 5.19 -6.05
C LEU A 35 0.71 6.27 -5.85
N PRO A 36 0.19 6.84 -6.95
CA PRO A 36 -0.93 7.77 -6.90
C PRO A 36 -2.18 7.24 -6.18
N PRO A 37 -2.90 8.06 -5.39
CA PRO A 37 -4.16 7.65 -4.77
C PRO A 37 -5.23 7.26 -5.80
N GLU A 38 -5.28 7.94 -6.94
CA GLU A 38 -6.15 7.62 -8.07
C GLU A 38 -5.87 6.22 -8.63
N TYR A 39 -4.60 5.84 -8.76
CA TYR A 39 -4.21 4.52 -9.26
C TYR A 39 -4.65 3.40 -8.33
N LEU A 40 -4.44 3.57 -7.01
CA LEU A 40 -4.92 2.59 -6.02
C LEU A 40 -6.45 2.44 -6.06
N ARG A 41 -7.17 3.56 -6.19
CA ARG A 41 -8.64 3.55 -6.31
C ARG A 41 -9.10 2.79 -7.55
N GLU A 42 -8.49 3.05 -8.70
CA GLU A 42 -8.85 2.36 -9.95
C GLU A 42 -8.55 0.85 -9.86
N LEU A 43 -7.38 0.46 -9.34
CA LEU A 43 -7.05 -0.96 -9.10
C LEU A 43 -8.08 -1.64 -8.18
N ARG A 44 -8.41 -1.00 -7.05
CA ARG A 44 -9.42 -1.51 -6.12
C ARG A 44 -10.77 -1.67 -6.81
N SER A 45 -11.18 -0.68 -7.62
CA SER A 45 -12.47 -0.69 -8.31
C SER A 45 -12.54 -1.77 -9.37
N LEU A 46 -11.48 -1.92 -10.17
CA LEU A 46 -11.44 -2.84 -11.31
C LEU A 46 -11.40 -4.30 -10.87
N TYR A 47 -10.53 -4.63 -9.92
CA TYR A 47 -10.35 -6.02 -9.47
C TYR A 47 -11.34 -6.42 -8.37
N ASN A 48 -11.94 -5.44 -7.69
CA ASN A 48 -12.94 -5.64 -6.62
C ASN A 48 -12.50 -6.65 -5.54
N VAL A 49 -11.23 -6.59 -5.16
CA VAL A 49 -10.65 -7.35 -4.05
C VAL A 49 -10.07 -6.38 -3.00
N PRO A 50 -9.80 -6.84 -1.76
CA PRO A 50 -9.14 -6.01 -0.77
C PRO A 50 -7.84 -5.41 -1.32
N LEU A 51 -7.59 -4.15 -1.00
CA LEU A 51 -6.35 -3.45 -1.32
C LEU A 51 -5.78 -2.87 -0.04
N LEU A 52 -4.63 -3.42 0.38
CA LEU A 52 -3.83 -2.88 1.48
C LEU A 52 -2.69 -2.07 0.89
N TYR A 53 -2.37 -0.92 1.49
CA TYR A 53 -1.25 -0.13 1.01
C TYR A 53 -0.52 0.59 2.14
N ILE A 54 0.70 1.00 1.80
CA ILE A 54 1.54 1.92 2.54
C ILE A 54 1.90 3.10 1.63
N LEU A 55 2.31 4.21 2.22
CA LEU A 55 2.87 5.34 1.49
C LEU A 55 4.35 5.11 1.24
N GLY A 56 4.82 5.46 0.05
CA GLY A 56 6.24 5.62 -0.22
C GLY A 56 6.73 7.01 0.20
N ASN A 57 8.04 7.25 0.05
CA ASN A 57 8.62 8.52 0.48
C ASN A 57 8.34 9.71 -0.45
N HIS A 58 7.85 9.45 -1.67
CA HIS A 58 7.43 10.45 -2.64
C HIS A 58 5.91 10.72 -2.62
N ASP A 59 5.15 9.95 -1.84
CA ASP A 59 3.69 10.05 -1.74
C ASP A 59 3.21 11.24 -0.89
N ILE A 60 3.26 12.44 -1.47
CA ILE A 60 2.80 13.68 -0.82
C ILE A 60 1.32 14.04 -1.13
N ARG A 61 0.68 13.32 -2.05
CA ARG A 61 -0.66 13.65 -2.56
C ARG A 61 -1.80 12.93 -1.82
N HIS A 62 -1.50 12.02 -0.90
CA HIS A 62 -2.47 11.25 -0.14
C HIS A 62 -3.05 12.08 1.02
N GLN A 63 -4.01 12.96 0.72
CA GLN A 63 -4.70 13.77 1.73
C GLN A 63 -5.71 12.94 2.56
N SER A 64 -6.24 11.88 1.96
CA SER A 64 -7.16 10.93 2.58
C SER A 64 -6.96 9.54 2.00
N VAL A 65 -7.46 8.52 2.70
CA VAL A 65 -7.42 7.14 2.24
C VAL A 65 -8.26 7.00 0.96
N PRO A 66 -7.72 6.48 -0.16
CA PRO A 66 -8.50 6.26 -1.38
C PRO A 66 -9.68 5.32 -1.14
N ALA A 67 -10.79 5.56 -1.84
CA ALA A 67 -12.03 4.83 -1.62
C ALA A 67 -11.84 3.30 -1.74
N GLY A 68 -12.23 2.57 -0.70
CA GLY A 68 -12.15 1.11 -0.63
C GLY A 68 -10.73 0.54 -0.42
N CYS A 69 -9.72 1.39 -0.31
CA CYS A 69 -8.35 1.00 0.05
C CYS A 69 -8.16 1.05 1.57
N THR A 70 -7.16 0.31 2.08
CA THR A 70 -6.83 0.29 3.52
C THR A 70 -5.36 0.65 3.72
N ASP A 71 -5.10 1.79 4.39
CA ASP A 71 -3.76 2.17 4.83
C ASP A 71 -3.37 1.36 6.08
N ILE A 72 -2.34 0.52 5.92
CA ILE A 72 -1.81 -0.35 6.97
C ILE A 72 -0.52 0.17 7.61
N THR A 73 -0.17 1.44 7.40
CA THR A 73 0.99 2.09 8.05
C THR A 73 0.92 1.93 9.57
N GLY A 74 1.93 1.27 10.14
CA GLY A 74 2.02 1.06 11.59
C GLY A 74 0.90 0.17 12.15
N LYS A 75 0.27 -0.67 11.32
CA LYS A 75 -0.85 -1.54 11.71
C LYS A 75 -0.62 -2.97 11.26
N ILE A 76 -1.12 -3.91 12.04
CA ILE A 76 -1.27 -5.31 11.62
C ILE A 76 -2.71 -5.51 11.14
N THR A 77 -2.88 -6.04 9.94
CA THR A 77 -4.19 -6.36 9.34
C THR A 77 -4.22 -7.82 8.92
N THR A 78 -5.32 -8.53 9.20
CA THR A 78 -5.47 -9.95 8.86
C THR A 78 -6.47 -10.15 7.74
N ILE A 79 -6.06 -10.84 6.67
CA ILE A 79 -6.93 -11.26 5.55
C ILE A 79 -6.76 -12.76 5.36
N ASP A 80 -7.86 -13.52 5.34
CA ASP A 80 -7.89 -14.99 5.20
C ASP A 80 -6.85 -15.72 6.06
N GLY A 81 -6.81 -15.36 7.35
CA GLY A 81 -5.90 -15.96 8.34
C GLY A 81 -4.41 -15.61 8.15
N LYS A 82 -4.06 -14.66 7.28
CA LYS A 82 -2.69 -14.18 7.06
C LYS A 82 -2.57 -12.74 7.54
N SER A 83 -1.50 -12.46 8.30
CA SER A 83 -1.24 -11.14 8.85
C SER A 83 -0.32 -10.34 7.93
N PHE A 84 -0.68 -9.08 7.72
CA PHE A 84 0.06 -8.10 6.93
C PHE A 84 0.42 -6.93 7.85
N LEU A 85 1.67 -6.50 7.79
CA LEU A 85 2.19 -5.38 8.58
C LEU A 85 2.80 -4.35 7.64
N GLY A 86 2.38 -3.08 7.77
CA GLY A 86 2.85 -1.98 6.94
C GLY A 86 3.84 -1.05 7.65
N PHE A 87 4.93 -0.71 6.97
CA PHE A 87 5.83 0.39 7.34
C PHE A 87 5.98 1.32 6.15
N SER A 88 5.46 2.54 6.29
CA SER A 88 5.51 3.55 5.24
C SER A 88 6.83 4.29 5.19
N GLY A 89 7.11 4.87 4.03
CA GLY A 89 8.18 5.81 3.79
C GLY A 89 9.55 5.16 3.65
N SER A 90 10.57 5.96 3.90
CA SER A 90 11.97 5.53 3.80
C SER A 90 12.80 6.04 4.98
N ARG A 91 14.09 5.68 4.98
CA ARG A 91 15.05 6.23 5.95
C ARG A 91 15.20 7.74 5.73
N TRP A 92 15.44 8.48 6.80
CA TRP A 92 15.73 9.90 6.72
C TRP A 92 17.03 10.19 5.97
N TYR A 93 16.95 10.97 4.88
CA TYR A 93 18.13 11.44 4.14
C TYR A 93 18.06 12.91 3.71
N ASN A 94 16.86 13.50 3.56
CA ASN A 94 16.75 14.92 3.18
C ASN A 94 15.58 15.67 3.85
N GLY A 95 14.88 15.04 4.79
CA GLY A 95 13.80 15.71 5.54
C GLY A 95 12.43 15.69 4.88
N GLY A 96 12.20 14.81 3.90
CA GLY A 96 10.86 14.60 3.34
C GLY A 96 9.84 14.12 4.39
N GLN A 97 8.55 14.39 4.12
CA GLN A 97 7.44 14.12 5.05
C GLN A 97 7.32 12.64 5.45
N ASN A 98 7.51 11.73 4.49
CA ASN A 98 7.42 10.28 4.69
C ASN A 98 8.82 9.67 4.86
N GLN A 99 9.67 10.31 5.65
CA GLN A 99 11.00 9.81 5.97
C GLN A 99 11.24 9.76 7.47
N TYR A 100 11.80 8.66 7.94
CA TYR A 100 11.90 8.35 9.35
C TYR A 100 13.35 8.06 9.76
N ARG A 101 13.72 8.57 10.92
CA ARG A 101 14.92 8.17 11.65
C ARG A 101 14.66 6.81 12.31
N GLU A 102 15.72 6.07 12.58
CA GLU A 102 15.66 4.77 13.28
C GLU A 102 14.83 4.82 14.56
N ARG A 103 14.97 5.89 15.36
CA ARG A 103 14.20 6.06 16.61
C ARG A 103 12.70 6.18 16.40
N GLU A 104 12.27 6.79 15.29
CA GLU A 104 10.87 6.99 14.91
C GLU A 104 10.28 5.67 14.44
N MET A 105 10.99 4.94 13.58
CA MET A 105 10.59 3.60 13.14
C MET A 105 10.50 2.62 14.33
N ARG A 106 11.47 2.64 15.25
CA ARG A 106 11.41 1.86 16.50
C ARG A 106 10.21 2.24 17.39
N ALA A 107 9.80 3.51 17.38
CA ALA A 107 8.60 3.92 18.10
C ALA A 107 7.33 3.33 17.46
N GLN A 108 7.21 3.35 16.13
CA GLN A 108 6.11 2.70 15.41
C GLN A 108 6.06 1.20 15.71
N ILE A 109 7.19 0.49 15.65
CA ILE A 109 7.26 -0.94 15.98
C ILE A 109 6.80 -1.21 17.42
N ARG A 110 7.20 -0.37 18.38
CA ARG A 110 6.78 -0.53 19.78
C ARG A 110 5.27 -0.34 19.97
N GLN A 111 4.62 0.50 19.18
CA GLN A 111 3.16 0.67 19.24
C GLN A 111 2.40 -0.60 18.83
N LEU A 112 2.99 -1.47 18.01
CA LEU A 112 2.38 -2.74 17.61
C LEU A 112 2.16 -3.72 18.76
N TRP A 113 2.91 -3.58 19.87
CA TRP A 113 2.77 -4.44 21.06
C TRP A 113 1.48 -4.16 21.85
N PHE A 114 0.81 -3.05 21.54
CA PHE A 114 -0.41 -2.61 22.21
C PHE A 114 -1.63 -2.65 21.29
N GLN A 115 -1.49 -3.25 20.11
CA GLN A 115 -2.60 -3.51 19.17
C GLN A 115 -3.22 -4.87 19.41
#